data_AF-A0A2H6FSJ4-F1
#
_entry.id   AF-A0A2H6FSJ4-F1
#
_cell.length_a   1.000
_cell.length_b   1.000
_cell.length_c   1.000
_cell.angle_alpha   90.00
_cell.angle_beta   90.00
_cell.angle_gamma   90.00
#
_symmetry.space_group_name_H-M   'P 1'
#
loop_
_entity.id
_entity.type
_entity.pdbx_description
1 polymer ?
#
loop_
_entity_poly.entity_id
_entity_poly.type
_entity_poly.pdbx_seq_one_letter_code
_entity_poly.pdbx_strand_id
1 'polypeptide(L)' 'MLSLKNKIKEIEKEEIIKALQECGWVQARAAKKLGITERMIGYKIKKYSIKKGGGSEGYGRWQ' A
#
# COMPACT_ATOMS: atom_id res chain seq x y z
N MET A 1 16.11 -11.36 -9.73
CA MET A 1 16.34 -10.30 -10.72
C MET A 1 15.34 -9.16 -10.47
N LEU A 2 15.81 -7.94 -10.15
CA LEU A 2 14.94 -6.77 -9.97
C LEU A 2 14.36 -6.33 -11.31
N SER A 3 13.13 -6.75 -11.62
CA SER A 3 12.39 -6.23 -12.78
C SER A 3 11.77 -4.86 -12.45
N LEU A 4 11.68 -3.97 -13.44
CA LEU A 4 10.90 -2.72 -13.34
C LEU A 4 9.47 -2.98 -12.83
N LYS A 5 8.87 -4.11 -13.25
CA LYS A 5 7.55 -4.53 -12.78
C LYS A 5 7.48 -4.72 -11.27
N ASN A 6 8.56 -5.17 -10.63
CA ASN A 6 8.59 -5.34 -9.17
C ASN A 6 8.75 -4.00 -8.45
N LYS A 7 9.64 -3.12 -8.94
CA LYS A 7 9.80 -1.76 -8.38
C LYS A 7 8.50 -0.96 -8.40
N ILE A 8 7.77 -1.01 -9.52
CA ILE A 8 6.48 -0.32 -9.64
C ILE A 8 5.47 -0.88 -8.61
N LYS A 9 5.44 -2.19 -8.38
CA LYS A 9 4.55 -2.80 -7.38
C LYS A 9 4.90 -2.36 -5.96
N GLU A 10 6.17 -2.24 -5.62
CA GLU A 10 6.63 -1.80 -4.30
C GLU A 10 6.24 -0.34 -4.04
N ILE A 11 6.58 0.56 -4.97
CA ILE A 11 6.19 1.98 -4.89
C ILE A 11 4.67 2.12 -4.80
N GLU A 12 3.92 1.40 -5.65
CA GLU A 12 2.46 1.43 -5.61
C GLU A 12 1.90 0.96 -4.27
N LYS A 13 2.46 -0.11 -3.68
CA LYS A 13 2.05 -0.63 -2.37
C LYS A 13 2.33 0.40 -1.27
N GLU A 14 3.51 1.01 -1.27
CA GLU A 14 3.93 2.02 -0.29
C GLU A 14 3.02 3.25 -0.32
N GLU A 15 2.73 3.78 -1.51
CA GLU A 15 1.83 4.93 -1.66
C GLU A 15 0.40 4.63 -1.19
N ILE A 16 -0.09 3.41 -1.41
CA ILE A 16 -1.40 2.99 -0.88
C ILE A 16 -1.39 2.93 0.65
N ILE A 17 -0.35 2.36 1.26
CA ILE A 17 -0.23 2.29 2.71
C ILE A 17 -0.17 3.69 3.31
N LYS A 18 0.64 4.58 2.74
CA LYS A 18 0.79 5.96 3.19
C LYS A 18 -0.54 6.72 3.09
N ALA A 19 -1.23 6.64 1.96
CA ALA A 19 -2.53 7.27 1.80
C ALA A 19 -3.58 6.72 2.77
N LEU A 20 -3.58 5.40 3.04
CA LEU A 20 -4.44 4.79 4.05
C LEU A 20 -4.11 5.32 5.45
N GLN A 21 -2.83 5.39 5.84
CA GLN A 21 -2.42 5.91 7.15
C GLN A 21 -2.85 7.37 7.34
N GLU A 22 -2.56 8.24 6.38
CA GLU A 22 -2.92 9.66 6.42
C GLU A 22 -4.44 9.88 6.44
N CYS A 23 -5.21 8.95 5.85
CA CYS A 23 -6.67 9.02 5.83
C CYS A 23 -7.36 8.23 6.96
N GLY A 24 -6.62 7.78 7.98
CA GLY A 24 -7.18 7.03 9.11
C GLY A 24 -7.73 5.65 8.72
N TRP A 25 -7.17 5.04 7.67
CA TRP A 25 -7.56 3.77 7.06
C TRP A 25 -8.95 3.76 6.40
N VAL A 26 -9.47 4.94 6.05
CA VAL A 26 -10.72 5.07 5.28
C VAL A 26 -10.41 4.94 3.79
N GLN A 27 -10.80 3.82 3.17
CA GLN A 27 -10.49 3.49 1.76
C GLN A 27 -10.97 4.56 0.78
N ALA A 28 -12.21 5.04 0.92
CA ALA A 28 -12.77 6.10 0.07
C ALA A 28 -11.91 7.39 0.10
N ARG A 29 -11.43 7.79 1.28
CA ARG A 29 -10.58 8.99 1.43
C ARG A 29 -9.20 8.78 0.83
N ALA A 30 -8.61 7.60 1.06
CA ALA A 30 -7.32 7.24 0.47
C ALA A 30 -7.39 7.14 -1.06
N ALA A 31 -8.45 6.55 -1.61
CA ALA A 31 -8.70 6.50 -3.05
C ALA A 31 -8.82 7.90 -3.66
N LYS A 32 -9.62 8.78 -3.03
CA LYS A 32 -9.75 10.17 -3.45
C LYS A 32 -8.40 10.90 -3.43
N LYS A 33 -7.59 10.67 -2.40
CA LYS A 33 -6.24 11.25 -2.28
C LYS A 33 -5.31 10.78 -3.39
N LEU A 34 -5.37 9.49 -3.75
CA LEU A 34 -4.56 8.88 -4.81
C LEU A 34 -5.10 9.14 -6.22
N GLY A 35 -6.23 9.83 -6.37
CA GLY A 35 -6.84 10.08 -7.68
C GLY A 35 -7.38 8.81 -8.36
N ILE A 36 -7.77 7.79 -7.59
CA ILE A 36 -8.33 6.54 -8.11
C ILE A 36 -9.71 6.27 -7.52
N THR A 37 -10.43 5.29 -8.09
CA THR A 37 -11.72 4.87 -7.55
C THR A 37 -11.54 4.00 -6.31
N GLU A 38 -12.55 4.00 -5.44
CA GLU A 38 -12.59 3.14 -4.25
C GLU A 38 -12.51 1.65 -4.61
N ARG A 39 -13.12 1.23 -5.73
CA ARG A 39 -12.99 -0.14 -6.25
C ARG A 39 -11.52 -0.48 -6.57
N MET A 40 -10.78 0.42 -7.21
CA MET A 40 -9.38 0.19 -7.55
C MET A 40 -8.50 0.05 -6.31
N ILE A 41 -8.64 0.93 -5.32
CA ILE A 41 -7.86 0.80 -4.08
C ILE A 41 -8.20 -0.49 -3.35
N GLY A 42 -9.48 -0.88 -3.32
CA GLY A 42 -9.94 -2.14 -2.73
C GLY A 42 -9.29 -3.37 -3.38
N TYR A 43 -9.20 -3.41 -4.71
CA TYR A 43 -8.48 -4.48 -5.42
C TYR A 43 -6.99 -4.50 -5.07
N LYS A 44 -6.33 -3.34 -5.02
CA LYS A 44 -4.89 -3.25 -4.72
C LYS A 44 -4.58 -3.64 -3.27
N ILE A 45 -5.44 -3.26 -2.31
CA ILE A 45 -5.34 -3.69 -0.91
C ILE A 45 -5.36 -5.22 -0.81
N LYS A 46 -6.30 -5.87 -1.50
CA LYS A 46 -6.38 -7.34 -1.56
C LYS A 46 -5.16 -7.95 -2.24
N LYS A 47 -4.76 -7.40 -3.39
CA LYS A 47 -3.60 -7.87 -4.18
C LYS A 47 -2.28 -7.79 -3.41
N TYR A 48 -2.11 -6.76 -2.58
CA TYR A 48 -0.88 -6.52 -1.82
C TYR A 48 -0.96 -6.94 -0.36
N SER A 49 -2.06 -7.59 0.03
CA SER A 49 -2.31 -8.05 1.41
C SER A 49 -2.09 -6.94 2.45
N ILE A 50 -2.52 -5.71 2.15
CA ILE A 50 -2.35 -4.55 3.02
C ILE A 50 -3.30 -4.66 4.22
N LYS A 51 -2.78 -4.53 5.45
CA LYS A 51 -3.55 -4.66 6.70
C LYS A 51 -3.27 -3.49 7.65
N LYS A 52 -4.32 -3.04 8.34
CA LYS A 52 -4.23 -2.05 9.43
C LYS A 52 -3.48 -2.69 10.60
N GLY A 53 -2.24 -2.26 10.84
CA GLY A 53 -1.38 -2.79 11.91
C GLY A 53 -0.06 -3.45 11.48
N GLY A 54 0.26 -3.49 10.17
CA GLY A 54 1.53 -4.05 9.67
C GLY A 54 2.72 -3.08 9.69
N GLY A 55 2.83 -2.26 10.73
CA GLY A 55 3.94 -1.32 10.92
C GLY A 55 5.01 -1.89 11.84
N SER A 56 5.54 -3.09 11.57
CA SER A 56 6.78 -3.63 12.14
C SER A 56 7.04 -5.08 11.71
N GLU A 57 7.43 -5.31 10.46
CA GLU A 57 8.15 -6.54 10.08
C GLU A 57 9.46 -6.15 9.37
N GLY A 58 10.45 -5.81 10.19
CA GLY A 58 11.81 -6.33 10.03
C GLY A 58 12.68 -5.84 8.87
N TYR A 59 12.91 -4.53 8.75
CA TYR A 59 14.27 -4.08 8.40
C TYR A 59 15.13 -4.20 9.67
N GLY A 60 15.60 -5.40 9.96
CA GLY A 60 16.32 -5.69 11.21
C GLY A 60 16.46 -7.18 11.52
N ARG A 61 16.97 -7.97 10.56
CA ARG A 61 17.59 -9.26 10.86
C ARG A 61 18.76 -9.51 9.90
N TRP A 62 19.82 -8.75 10.12
CA TRP A 62 21.17 -9.22 9.90
C TRP A 62 21.74 -9.53 11.28
N GLN A 63 21.59 -10.79 11.69
CA GLN A 63 22.52 -11.51 12.56
C GLN A 63 22.80 -12.83 11.87
#